data_AF-A0AAD0LBH1-F1
#
_entry.id   AF-A0AAD0LBH1-F1
#
_cell.length_a   1.000
_cell.length_b   1.000
_cell.length_c   1.000
_cell.angle_alpha   90.00
_cell.angle_beta   90.00
_cell.angle_gamma   90.00
#
_symmetry.space_group_name_H-M   'P 1'
#
loop_
_entity.id
_entity.type
_entity.pdbx_description
1 polymer ?
#
loop_
_entity_poly.entity_id
_entity_poly.type
_entity_poly.pdbx_seq_one_letter_code
_entity_poly.pdbx_strand_id
1 'polypeptide(L)'
;MQHNVILVLLDGLNHQVAHHAMGHLHAYVEADRAALYRVECELPSLSRPLYECILTGVAPIDSGIVHNNVNRLSNQRSVFHYAREAGLGTAAAAYHWMSELYNRSPFDPIRDRHTHAPKLPIQHGLFYYADHYPDSHLLADAEYLRRRHAPNFLLVHPMNIDDAGHRHGLDSSQYRNAARSADILLADYLPLWLEEGYQVLVTADHGMNNDRSHNGLLAEEREVPLFVFGNAFSLDPAAKPLQTELCGTICELLGAAHDKPVCRELLK
;
A
#
# COMPACT_ATOMS: atom_id res chain seq x y z
N MET A 1 -4.79 -19.94 -8.86
CA MET A 1 -4.30 -19.42 -10.16
C MET A 1 -3.33 -18.29 -9.86
N GLN A 2 -2.34 -18.06 -10.72
CA GLN A 2 -1.38 -16.96 -10.53
C GLN A 2 -1.95 -15.68 -11.14
N HIS A 3 -1.99 -14.61 -10.37
CA HIS A 3 -2.49 -13.30 -10.78
C HIS A 3 -1.40 -12.24 -10.67
N ASN A 4 -1.54 -11.15 -11.44
CA ASN A 4 -0.79 -9.94 -11.18
C ASN A 4 -1.52 -9.11 -10.13
N VAL A 5 -0.78 -8.42 -9.27
CA VAL A 5 -1.31 -7.70 -8.11
C VAL A 5 -0.80 -6.27 -8.08
N ILE A 6 -1.70 -5.33 -7.83
CA ILE A 6 -1.37 -3.94 -7.51
C ILE A 6 -1.79 -3.69 -6.06
N LEU A 7 -0.85 -3.21 -5.25
CA LEU A 7 -1.13 -2.67 -3.92
C LEU A 7 -1.04 -1.14 -3.99
N VAL A 8 -2.16 -0.47 -3.77
CA VAL A 8 -2.22 0.97 -3.56
C VAL A 8 -2.23 1.22 -2.05
N LEU A 9 -1.16 1.81 -1.53
CA LEU A 9 -1.02 2.18 -0.13
C LEU A 9 -1.19 3.69 0.00
N LEU A 10 -2.40 4.12 0.36
CA LEU A 10 -2.78 5.51 0.57
C LEU A 10 -2.34 5.93 1.98
N ASP A 11 -1.18 6.57 2.10
CA ASP A 11 -0.58 6.92 3.40
C ASP A 11 -1.55 7.71 4.28
N GLY A 12 -1.67 7.28 5.54
CA GLY A 12 -2.41 7.99 6.56
C GLY A 12 -3.92 8.05 6.32
N LEU A 13 -4.51 7.23 5.44
CA LEU A 13 -5.96 7.21 5.20
C LEU A 13 -6.73 6.44 6.30
N ASN A 14 -7.48 7.20 7.09
CA ASN A 14 -8.41 6.70 8.11
C ASN A 14 -9.63 5.97 7.50
N HIS A 15 -10.10 4.90 8.15
CA HIS A 15 -11.25 4.09 7.72
C HIS A 15 -12.56 4.88 7.60
N GLN A 16 -12.89 5.74 8.56
CA GLN A 16 -14.12 6.53 8.52
C GLN A 16 -14.10 7.51 7.35
N VAL A 17 -12.96 8.16 7.09
CA VAL A 17 -12.81 9.05 5.94
C VAL A 17 -12.90 8.27 4.63
N ALA A 18 -12.27 7.10 4.55
CA ALA A 18 -12.40 6.21 3.39
C ALA A 18 -13.87 5.81 3.14
N HIS A 19 -14.63 5.52 4.20
CA HIS A 19 -16.04 5.16 4.13
C HIS A 19 -16.92 6.26 3.50
N HIS A 20 -16.64 7.55 3.73
CA HIS A 20 -17.49 8.63 3.23
C HIS A 20 -16.85 9.52 2.15
N ALA A 21 -15.60 9.27 1.76
CA ALA A 21 -14.85 10.13 0.83
C ALA A 21 -14.28 9.42 -0.40
N MET A 22 -14.42 8.09 -0.52
CA MET A 22 -13.92 7.30 -1.66
C MET A 22 -15.07 6.85 -2.58
N GLY A 23 -15.77 7.83 -3.17
CA GLY A 23 -17.02 7.58 -3.90
C GLY A 23 -16.87 6.65 -5.11
N HIS A 24 -15.77 6.76 -5.86
CA HIS A 24 -15.47 5.87 -6.98
C HIS A 24 -15.23 4.43 -6.51
N LEU A 25 -14.43 4.23 -5.46
CA LEU A 25 -14.22 2.89 -4.90
C LEU A 25 -15.52 2.28 -4.37
N HIS A 26 -16.35 3.06 -3.67
CA HIS A 26 -17.66 2.62 -3.19
C HIS A 26 -18.63 2.27 -4.32
N ALA A 27 -18.54 2.91 -5.49
CA ALA A 27 -19.38 2.55 -6.64
C ALA A 27 -19.13 1.09 -7.10
N TYR A 28 -17.91 0.54 -6.92
CA TYR A 28 -17.67 -0.88 -7.16
C TYR A 28 -18.24 -1.77 -6.05
N VAL A 29 -18.20 -1.30 -4.79
CA VAL A 29 -18.78 -2.03 -3.66
C VAL A 29 -20.30 -2.13 -3.80
N GLU A 30 -20.98 -1.02 -4.09
CA GLU A 30 -22.44 -1.01 -4.35
C GLU A 30 -22.85 -1.85 -5.57
N ALA A 31 -21.91 -2.09 -6.49
CA ALA A 31 -22.12 -2.94 -7.66
C ALA A 31 -21.75 -4.42 -7.43
N ASP A 32 -21.44 -4.84 -6.20
CA ASP A 32 -20.96 -6.19 -5.85
C ASP A 32 -19.70 -6.62 -6.61
N ARG A 33 -18.84 -5.66 -6.96
CA ARG A 33 -17.58 -5.87 -7.72
C ARG A 33 -16.33 -5.67 -6.87
N ALA A 34 -16.51 -5.24 -5.63
CA ALA A 34 -15.46 -5.00 -4.64
C ALA A 34 -16.03 -5.19 -3.24
N ALA A 35 -15.16 -5.26 -2.25
CA ALA A 35 -15.53 -5.24 -0.85
C ALA A 35 -14.64 -4.26 -0.09
N LEU A 36 -15.20 -3.60 0.94
CA LEU A 36 -14.48 -2.78 1.90
C LEU A 36 -14.45 -3.51 3.25
N TYR A 37 -13.25 -3.67 3.78
CA TYR A 37 -13.00 -4.20 5.12
C TYR A 37 -12.40 -3.11 6.01
N ARG A 38 -12.69 -3.22 7.30
CA ARG A 38 -11.98 -2.47 8.35
C ARG A 38 -10.84 -3.31 8.87
N VAL A 39 -9.63 -2.76 8.80
CA VAL A 39 -8.41 -3.39 9.33
C VAL A 39 -7.90 -2.55 10.48
N GLU A 40 -7.45 -3.19 11.55
CA GLU A 40 -6.73 -2.54 12.64
C GLU A 40 -5.23 -2.62 12.34
N CYS A 41 -4.55 -1.48 12.26
CA CYS A 41 -3.11 -1.44 12.02
C CYS A 41 -2.32 -1.88 13.26
N GLU A 42 -1.12 -2.38 13.01
CA GLU A 42 -0.16 -2.71 14.05
C GLU A 42 0.40 -1.46 14.74
N LEU A 43 1.21 -1.69 15.78
CA LEU A 43 1.81 -0.63 16.58
C LEU A 43 3.35 -0.64 16.48
N PRO A 44 4.00 0.54 16.53
CA PRO A 44 3.37 1.86 16.58
C PRO A 44 2.70 2.24 15.25
N SER A 45 1.63 3.04 15.33
CA SER A 45 0.89 3.53 14.16
C SER A 45 1.66 4.63 13.42
N LEU A 46 2.84 4.28 12.91
CA LEU A 46 3.79 5.14 12.22
C LEU A 46 4.10 4.54 10.85
N SER A 47 4.38 5.41 9.87
CA SER A 47 4.46 5.01 8.47
C SER A 47 5.58 4.00 8.18
N ARG A 48 6.85 4.30 8.47
CA ARG A 48 7.96 3.36 8.17
C ARG A 48 7.79 1.99 8.85
N PRO A 49 7.43 1.93 10.15
CA PRO A 49 7.06 0.66 10.80
C PRO A 49 5.96 -0.12 10.08
N LEU A 50 4.92 0.56 9.62
CA LEU A 50 3.74 -0.10 9.06
C LEU A 50 3.86 -0.41 7.57
N TYR A 51 4.69 0.32 6.83
CA TYR A 51 5.17 -0.11 5.51
C TYR A 51 5.85 -1.48 5.62
N GLU A 52 6.76 -1.61 6.59
CA GLU A 52 7.46 -2.85 6.87
C GLU A 52 6.49 -3.96 7.27
N CYS A 53 5.54 -3.65 8.16
CA CYS A 53 4.52 -4.62 8.59
C CYS A 53 3.68 -5.13 7.42
N ILE A 54 3.11 -4.23 6.61
CA ILE A 54 2.25 -4.59 5.48
C ILE A 54 3.00 -5.46 4.47
N LEU A 55 4.23 -5.06 4.13
CA LEU A 55 4.99 -5.70 3.05
C LEU A 55 5.72 -6.96 3.50
N THR A 56 5.88 -7.21 4.81
CA THR A 56 6.58 -8.40 5.34
C THR A 56 5.68 -9.31 6.17
N GLY A 57 4.52 -8.83 6.62
CA GLY A 57 3.65 -9.54 7.56
C GLY A 57 4.21 -9.68 8.97
N VAL A 58 5.21 -8.86 9.34
CA VAL A 58 5.90 -8.92 10.64
C VAL A 58 5.63 -7.64 11.42
N ALA A 59 5.12 -7.78 12.65
CA ALA A 59 4.82 -6.64 13.51
C ALA A 59 6.07 -5.77 13.77
N PRO A 60 5.94 -4.45 13.94
CA PRO A 60 7.08 -3.55 14.14
C PRO A 60 8.01 -3.93 15.29
N ILE A 61 7.46 -4.43 16.40
CA ILE A 61 8.25 -4.85 17.57
C ILE A 61 9.18 -6.03 17.25
N ASP A 62 8.79 -6.89 16.31
CA ASP A 62 9.55 -8.08 15.91
C ASP A 62 10.50 -7.77 14.74
N SER A 63 10.10 -6.92 13.80
CA SER A 63 10.97 -6.51 12.68
C SER A 63 12.11 -5.57 13.15
N GLY A 64 11.88 -4.86 14.25
CA GLY A 64 12.79 -3.84 14.78
C GLY A 64 12.76 -2.52 14.01
N ILE A 65 11.83 -2.32 13.07
CA ILE A 65 11.52 -1.02 12.49
C ILE A 65 10.42 -0.38 13.35
N VAL A 66 10.80 0.20 14.49
CA VAL A 66 9.86 0.66 15.52
C VAL A 66 9.60 2.17 15.51
N HIS A 67 10.24 2.93 14.62
CA HIS A 67 9.94 4.35 14.40
C HIS A 67 10.48 4.81 13.03
N ASN A 68 10.01 5.95 12.54
CA ASN A 68 10.37 6.48 11.21
C ASN A 68 11.87 6.72 10.99
N ASN A 69 12.62 7.02 12.06
CA ASN A 69 14.07 7.24 11.99
C ASN A 69 14.94 5.97 11.94
N VAL A 70 14.38 4.75 11.97
CA VAL A 70 15.18 3.51 11.83
C VAL A 70 15.61 3.35 10.37
N ASN A 71 16.76 3.93 10.01
CA ASN A 71 17.29 3.84 8.65
C ASN A 71 18.25 2.66 8.47
N ARG A 72 17.73 1.56 7.93
CA ARG A 72 18.49 0.39 7.48
C ARG A 72 17.65 -0.44 6.50
N LEU A 73 18.29 -1.40 5.85
CA LEU A 73 17.60 -2.49 5.16
C LEU A 73 16.80 -3.33 6.18
N SER A 74 15.64 -3.80 5.73
CA SER A 74 14.87 -4.82 6.42
C SER A 74 15.71 -6.08 6.64
N ASN A 75 15.53 -6.73 7.78
CA ASN A 75 16.04 -8.06 8.06
C ASN A 75 14.97 -9.15 7.80
N GLN A 76 13.80 -8.74 7.31
CA GLN A 76 12.68 -9.58 6.96
C GLN A 76 12.61 -9.79 5.45
N ARG A 77 11.79 -10.75 5.04
CA ARG A 77 11.46 -10.99 3.64
C ARG A 77 10.10 -10.36 3.33
N SER A 78 10.09 -9.45 2.36
CA SER A 78 8.88 -8.78 1.88
C SER A 78 8.27 -9.45 0.65
N VAL A 79 7.05 -9.05 0.26
CA VAL A 79 6.39 -9.46 -0.99
C VAL A 79 7.35 -9.37 -2.19
N PHE A 80 8.16 -8.30 -2.26
CA PHE A 80 9.17 -8.11 -3.30
C PHE A 80 10.21 -9.24 -3.36
N HIS A 81 10.65 -9.73 -2.20
CA HIS A 81 11.60 -10.82 -2.11
C HIS A 81 10.97 -12.14 -2.59
N TYR A 82 9.76 -12.46 -2.12
CA TYR A 82 9.05 -13.66 -2.52
C TYR A 82 8.72 -13.68 -4.02
N ALA A 83 8.21 -12.56 -4.55
CA ALA A 83 7.91 -12.42 -5.97
C ALA A 83 9.16 -12.62 -6.83
N ARG A 84 10.27 -11.93 -6.51
CA ARG A 84 11.54 -12.06 -7.26
C ARG A 84 12.07 -13.50 -7.22
N GLU A 85 12.04 -14.16 -6.06
CA GLU A 85 12.49 -15.55 -5.93
C GLU A 85 11.61 -16.54 -6.69
N ALA A 86 10.32 -16.24 -6.86
CA ALA A 86 9.42 -16.96 -7.75
C ALA A 86 9.63 -16.63 -9.24
N GLY A 87 10.62 -15.80 -9.59
CA GLY A 87 10.91 -15.38 -10.96
C GLY A 87 9.96 -14.31 -11.51
N LEU A 88 9.20 -13.64 -10.64
CA LEU A 88 8.22 -12.63 -11.01
C LEU A 88 8.80 -11.22 -11.04
N GLY A 89 8.25 -10.40 -11.93
CA GLY A 89 8.61 -8.99 -12.08
C GLY A 89 8.04 -8.12 -10.96
N THR A 90 8.85 -7.23 -10.39
CA THR A 90 8.40 -6.30 -9.34
C THR A 90 8.66 -4.84 -9.69
N ALA A 91 7.74 -3.97 -9.27
CA ALA A 91 7.91 -2.54 -9.40
C ALA A 91 7.33 -1.74 -8.22
N ALA A 92 7.83 -0.52 -8.00
CA ALA A 92 7.27 0.41 -7.03
C ALA A 92 7.37 1.86 -7.50
N ALA A 93 6.25 2.58 -7.48
CA ALA A 93 6.22 4.04 -7.45
C ALA A 93 5.87 4.46 -6.01
N ALA A 94 6.87 4.90 -5.25
CA ALA A 94 6.71 5.04 -3.80
C ALA A 94 7.68 6.01 -3.15
N TYR A 95 7.44 6.33 -1.87
CA TYR A 95 8.38 7.12 -1.09
C TYR A 95 9.72 6.39 -0.93
N HIS A 96 10.82 7.14 -0.87
CA HIS A 96 12.16 6.59 -0.89
C HIS A 96 12.47 5.60 0.26
N TRP A 97 11.71 5.64 1.35
CA TRP A 97 11.83 4.67 2.44
C TRP A 97 11.60 3.22 1.98
N MET A 98 10.77 2.99 0.96
CA MET A 98 10.61 1.66 0.37
C MET A 98 11.91 1.14 -0.26
N SER A 99 12.68 2.04 -0.89
CA SER A 99 14.02 1.71 -1.40
C SER A 99 14.99 1.43 -0.26
N GLU A 100 14.94 2.23 0.81
CA GLU A 100 15.79 2.01 1.99
C GLU A 100 15.51 0.68 2.70
N LEU A 101 14.24 0.28 2.77
CA LEU A 101 13.83 -0.97 3.40
C LEU A 101 14.23 -2.20 2.56
N TYR A 102 14.11 -2.15 1.23
CA TYR A 102 14.21 -3.37 0.42
C TYR A 102 15.33 -3.40 -0.62
N ASN A 103 15.85 -2.25 -1.04
CA ASN A 103 16.87 -2.19 -2.08
C ASN A 103 18.24 -1.80 -1.53
N ARG A 104 18.34 -0.62 -0.90
CA ARG A 104 19.60 -0.06 -0.41
C ARG A 104 19.37 1.08 0.57
N SER A 105 20.10 1.07 1.67
CA SER A 105 20.17 2.16 2.64
C SER A 105 21.64 2.58 2.87
N PRO A 106 21.95 3.88 3.00
CA PRO A 106 21.04 5.02 2.89
C PRO A 106 20.63 5.30 1.43
N PHE A 107 19.47 5.94 1.25
CA PHE A 107 18.99 6.40 -0.05
C PHE A 107 19.87 7.53 -0.60
N ASP A 108 20.25 7.41 -1.88
CA ASP A 108 20.91 8.46 -2.65
C ASP A 108 19.99 8.86 -3.81
N PRO A 109 19.42 10.07 -3.82
CA PRO A 109 18.47 10.49 -4.86
C PRO A 109 19.01 10.43 -6.29
N ILE A 110 20.32 10.65 -6.52
CA ILE A 110 20.89 10.62 -7.87
C ILE A 110 21.01 9.19 -8.38
N ARG A 111 21.30 8.26 -7.48
CA ARG A 111 21.55 6.85 -7.79
C ARG A 111 20.26 6.02 -7.78
N ASP A 112 19.40 6.24 -6.81
CA ASP A 112 18.35 5.29 -6.45
C ASP A 112 16.95 5.72 -6.93
N ARG A 113 16.71 7.03 -7.13
CA ARG A 113 15.39 7.56 -7.55
C ARG A 113 14.80 6.80 -8.74
N HIS A 114 15.62 6.50 -9.74
CA HIS A 114 15.25 5.67 -10.88
C HIS A 114 16.00 4.35 -10.80
N THR A 115 15.32 3.31 -10.36
CA THR A 115 15.89 1.97 -10.24
C THR A 115 15.45 1.11 -11.42
N HIS A 116 16.42 0.52 -12.12
CA HIS A 116 16.22 -0.57 -13.06
C HIS A 116 17.30 -1.62 -12.83
N ALA A 117 17.09 -2.47 -11.84
CA ALA A 117 18.09 -3.41 -11.34
C ALA A 117 17.44 -4.78 -11.10
N PRO A 118 17.44 -5.70 -12.08
CA PRO A 118 16.73 -6.98 -12.00
C PRO A 118 17.12 -7.89 -10.83
N LYS A 119 18.27 -7.64 -10.18
CA LYS A 119 18.75 -8.41 -9.02
C LYS A 119 18.20 -7.89 -7.68
N LEU A 120 17.69 -6.66 -7.63
CA LEU A 120 17.13 -6.08 -6.40
C LEU A 120 15.70 -6.59 -6.15
N PRO A 121 15.21 -6.62 -4.91
CA PRO A 121 13.83 -6.98 -4.60
C PRO A 121 12.80 -6.09 -5.31
N ILE A 122 12.98 -4.77 -5.30
CA ILE A 122 12.24 -3.85 -6.18
C ILE A 122 13.07 -3.66 -7.44
N GLN A 123 12.73 -4.38 -8.50
CA GLN A 123 13.51 -4.41 -9.74
C GLN A 123 13.37 -3.13 -10.54
N HIS A 124 12.17 -2.54 -10.55
CA HIS A 124 11.86 -1.29 -11.24
C HIS A 124 11.26 -0.27 -10.26
N GLY A 125 11.93 0.85 -10.02
CA GLY A 125 11.53 1.80 -8.99
C GLY A 125 11.54 3.24 -9.48
N LEU A 126 10.51 4.00 -9.15
CA LEU A 126 10.46 5.46 -9.22
C LEU A 126 10.19 5.98 -7.81
N PHE A 127 11.23 6.52 -7.16
CA PHE A 127 11.16 6.91 -5.75
C PHE A 127 11.17 8.43 -5.55
N TYR A 128 10.10 8.98 -5.00
CA TYR A 128 10.05 10.38 -4.59
C TYR A 128 10.58 10.54 -3.15
N TYR A 129 11.02 11.75 -2.82
CA TYR A 129 11.63 12.08 -1.52
C TYR A 129 11.20 13.44 -0.99
N ALA A 130 10.13 14.00 -1.56
CA ALA A 130 9.49 15.22 -1.09
C ALA A 130 8.06 14.88 -0.65
N ASP A 131 7.71 15.22 0.58
CA ASP A 131 6.43 14.79 1.19
C ASP A 131 5.20 15.32 0.44
N HIS A 132 5.35 16.45 -0.27
CA HIS A 132 4.32 17.08 -1.09
C HIS A 132 4.36 16.64 -2.57
N TYR A 133 4.98 15.51 -2.89
CA TYR A 133 5.03 15.01 -4.26
C TYR A 133 3.60 14.71 -4.75
N PRO A 134 3.13 15.31 -5.87
CA PRO A 134 1.72 15.22 -6.23
C PRO A 134 1.29 13.79 -6.55
N ASP A 135 0.19 13.32 -5.94
CA ASP A 135 -0.41 12.01 -6.22
C ASP A 135 -0.68 11.77 -7.72
N SER A 136 -1.03 12.81 -8.47
CA SER A 136 -1.21 12.71 -9.93
C SER A 136 0.07 12.33 -10.67
N HIS A 137 1.22 12.83 -10.21
CA HIS A 137 2.52 12.48 -10.79
C HIS A 137 2.93 11.08 -10.35
N LEU A 138 2.66 10.71 -9.10
CA LEU A 138 2.94 9.37 -8.62
C LEU A 138 2.12 8.29 -9.35
N LEU A 139 0.84 8.53 -9.57
CA LEU A 139 0.00 7.59 -10.33
C LEU A 139 0.46 7.49 -11.79
N ALA A 140 0.93 8.59 -12.39
CA ALA A 140 1.56 8.56 -13.70
C ALA A 140 2.88 7.77 -13.70
N ASP A 141 3.70 7.88 -12.64
CA ASP A 141 4.92 7.10 -12.44
C ASP A 141 4.61 5.58 -12.32
N ALA A 142 3.58 5.23 -11.54
CA ALA A 142 3.09 3.86 -11.40
C ALA A 142 2.62 3.29 -12.74
N GLU A 143 1.84 4.06 -13.50
CA GLU A 143 1.34 3.64 -14.81
C GLU A 143 2.47 3.51 -15.83
N TYR A 144 3.47 4.39 -15.80
CA TYR A 144 4.68 4.25 -16.61
C TYR A 144 5.38 2.92 -16.31
N LEU A 145 5.60 2.59 -15.03
CA LEU A 145 6.21 1.32 -14.62
C LEU A 145 5.38 0.12 -15.10
N ARG A 146 4.07 0.17 -14.91
CA ARG A 146 3.13 -0.89 -15.32
C ARG A 146 3.21 -1.17 -16.83
N ARG A 147 3.10 -0.12 -17.66
CA ARG A 147 3.13 -0.26 -19.12
C ARG A 147 4.51 -0.64 -19.65
N ARG A 148 5.58 -0.14 -19.04
CA ARG A 148 6.95 -0.35 -19.51
C ARG A 148 7.52 -1.71 -19.14
N HIS A 149 7.13 -2.24 -17.97
CA HIS A 149 7.75 -3.42 -17.37
C HIS A 149 6.77 -4.57 -17.13
N ALA A 150 5.46 -4.34 -17.20
CA ALA A 150 4.41 -5.34 -16.94
C ALA A 150 4.71 -6.19 -15.68
N PRO A 151 4.95 -5.56 -14.51
CA PRO A 151 5.32 -6.27 -13.30
C PRO A 151 4.17 -7.17 -12.83
N ASN A 152 4.51 -8.30 -12.22
CA ASN A 152 3.52 -9.14 -11.55
C ASN A 152 3.08 -8.50 -10.22
N PHE A 153 3.97 -7.81 -9.52
CA PHE A 153 3.64 -7.04 -8.32
C PHE A 153 4.04 -5.57 -8.49
N LEU A 154 3.07 -4.67 -8.34
CA LEU A 154 3.28 -3.21 -8.35
C LEU A 154 2.81 -2.59 -7.04
N LEU A 155 3.70 -1.86 -6.37
CA LEU A 155 3.35 -0.96 -5.27
C LEU A 155 3.14 0.47 -5.78
N VAL A 156 2.04 1.09 -5.38
CA VAL A 156 1.71 2.50 -5.64
C VAL A 156 1.46 3.18 -4.29
N HIS A 157 2.26 4.17 -3.92
CA HIS A 157 2.25 4.72 -2.57
C HIS A 157 2.18 6.26 -2.54
N PRO A 158 0.99 6.88 -2.68
CA PRO A 158 0.79 8.31 -2.52
C PRO A 158 0.77 8.75 -1.06
N MET A 159 1.13 10.01 -0.79
CA MET A 159 1.29 10.56 0.57
C MET A 159 0.44 11.80 0.87
N ASN A 160 -0.27 12.38 -0.10
CA ASN A 160 -0.93 13.67 0.13
C ASN A 160 -2.06 13.62 1.18
N ILE A 161 -2.64 12.45 1.46
CA ILE A 161 -3.65 12.29 2.51
C ILE A 161 -3.00 12.50 3.89
N ASP A 162 -1.89 11.81 4.16
CA ASP A 162 -1.10 12.01 5.37
C ASP A 162 -0.54 13.43 5.50
N ASP A 163 0.06 14.00 4.44
CA ASP A 163 0.55 15.39 4.44
C ASP A 163 -0.56 16.40 4.77
N ALA A 164 -1.76 16.22 4.20
CA ALA A 164 -2.93 17.03 4.54
C ALA A 164 -3.35 16.83 6.01
N GLY A 165 -3.27 15.60 6.50
CA GLY A 165 -3.57 15.23 7.88
C GLY A 165 -2.64 15.91 8.88
N HIS A 166 -1.33 15.88 8.65
CA HIS A 166 -0.35 16.59 9.47
C HIS A 166 -0.51 18.12 9.44
N ARG A 167 -0.95 18.68 8.32
CA ARG A 167 -1.16 20.14 8.21
C ARG A 167 -2.45 20.60 8.87
N HIS A 168 -3.51 19.80 8.80
CA HIS A 168 -4.87 20.27 9.08
C HIS A 168 -5.65 19.43 10.09
N GLY A 169 -5.26 18.18 10.35
CA GLY A 169 -5.92 17.25 11.27
C GLY A 169 -7.07 16.47 10.61
N LEU A 170 -7.51 15.41 11.29
CA LEU A 170 -8.56 14.49 10.84
C LEU A 170 -9.88 15.20 10.47
N ASP A 171 -10.40 16.06 11.35
CA ASP A 171 -11.70 16.72 11.14
C ASP A 171 -11.65 17.92 10.17
N SER A 172 -10.58 18.04 9.38
CA SER A 172 -10.45 19.11 8.39
C SER A 172 -11.12 18.76 7.06
N SER A 173 -11.60 19.79 6.35
CA SER A 173 -12.06 19.61 4.97
C SER A 173 -10.89 19.27 4.04
N GLN A 174 -9.68 19.73 4.36
CA GLN A 174 -8.45 19.48 3.61
C GLN A 174 -8.11 17.99 3.60
N TYR A 175 -8.08 17.33 4.75
CA TYR A 175 -7.83 15.88 4.85
C TYR A 175 -8.90 15.07 4.11
N ARG A 176 -10.19 15.39 4.32
CA ARG A 176 -11.29 14.73 3.60
C ARG A 176 -11.25 14.97 2.09
N ASN A 177 -10.76 16.11 1.62
CA ASN A 177 -10.67 16.43 0.20
C ASN A 177 -9.41 15.86 -0.45
N ALA A 178 -8.33 15.64 0.31
CA ALA A 178 -7.19 14.84 -0.15
C ALA A 178 -7.64 13.41 -0.47
N ALA A 179 -8.44 12.78 0.41
CA ALA A 179 -9.03 11.47 0.14
C ALA A 179 -9.92 11.45 -1.12
N ARG A 180 -10.82 12.43 -1.28
CA ARG A 180 -11.62 12.56 -2.52
C ARG A 180 -10.76 12.75 -3.77
N SER A 181 -9.66 13.48 -3.65
CA SER A 181 -8.75 13.72 -4.78
C SER A 181 -8.04 12.43 -5.17
N ALA A 182 -7.57 11.63 -4.20
CA ALA A 182 -6.99 10.31 -4.46
C ALA A 182 -8.00 9.36 -5.12
N ASP A 183 -9.25 9.35 -4.65
CA ASP A 183 -10.35 8.57 -5.24
C ASP A 183 -10.65 8.96 -6.70
N ILE A 184 -10.73 10.26 -6.99
CA ILE A 184 -10.92 10.78 -8.35
C ILE A 184 -9.75 10.37 -9.25
N LEU A 185 -8.51 10.50 -8.78
CA LEU A 185 -7.34 10.11 -9.56
C LEU A 185 -7.33 8.60 -9.83
N LEU A 186 -7.64 7.77 -8.83
CA LEU A 186 -7.74 6.32 -9.00
C LEU A 186 -8.79 5.92 -10.04
N ALA A 187 -9.83 6.71 -10.23
CA ALA A 187 -10.86 6.46 -11.23
C ALA A 187 -10.34 6.42 -12.67
N ASP A 188 -9.23 7.12 -12.96
CA ASP A 188 -8.60 7.12 -14.27
C ASP A 188 -7.80 5.83 -14.56
N TYR A 189 -7.40 5.08 -13.53
CA TYR A 189 -6.48 3.94 -13.65
C TYR A 189 -7.11 2.59 -13.28
N LEU A 190 -7.90 2.54 -12.21
CA LEU A 190 -8.47 1.30 -11.68
C LEU A 190 -9.25 0.49 -12.72
N PRO A 191 -10.13 1.08 -13.56
CA PRO A 191 -10.86 0.30 -14.58
C PRO A 191 -9.91 -0.44 -15.54
N LEU A 192 -8.85 0.23 -15.99
CA LEU A 192 -7.86 -0.36 -16.91
C LEU A 192 -7.06 -1.47 -16.24
N TRP A 193 -6.64 -1.28 -14.98
CA TRP A 193 -5.92 -2.30 -14.23
C TRP A 193 -6.76 -3.58 -14.08
N LEU A 194 -8.06 -3.44 -13.82
CA LEU A 194 -8.99 -4.57 -13.72
C LEU A 194 -9.25 -5.23 -15.09
N GLU A 195 -9.37 -4.45 -16.16
CA GLU A 195 -9.52 -4.95 -17.53
C GLU A 195 -8.30 -5.80 -17.95
N GLU A 196 -7.10 -5.38 -17.55
CA GLU A 196 -5.86 -6.13 -17.77
C GLU A 196 -5.65 -7.31 -16.80
N GLY A 197 -6.64 -7.59 -15.93
CA GLY A 197 -6.66 -8.77 -15.08
C GLY A 197 -5.89 -8.65 -13.76
N TYR A 198 -5.41 -7.46 -13.39
CA TYR A 198 -4.80 -7.26 -12.08
C TYR A 198 -5.83 -7.42 -10.98
N GLN A 199 -5.38 -7.98 -9.86
CA GLN A 199 -6.10 -7.95 -8.59
C GLN A 199 -5.57 -6.74 -7.82
N VAL A 200 -6.47 -5.86 -7.37
CA VAL A 200 -6.07 -4.59 -6.76
C VAL A 200 -6.50 -4.57 -5.30
N LEU A 201 -5.57 -4.23 -4.42
CA LEU A 201 -5.83 -3.91 -3.02
C LEU A 201 -5.57 -2.41 -2.82
N VAL A 202 -6.51 -1.70 -2.19
CA VAL A 202 -6.32 -0.30 -1.78
C VAL A 202 -6.46 -0.22 -0.28
N THR A 203 -5.41 0.20 0.41
CA THR A 203 -5.37 0.24 1.88
C THR A 203 -4.56 1.42 2.38
N ALA A 204 -4.44 1.54 3.71
CA ALA A 204 -3.57 2.49 4.37
C ALA A 204 -2.71 1.76 5.40
N ASP A 205 -1.62 2.40 5.79
CA ASP A 205 -0.76 1.98 6.87
C ASP A 205 -1.36 2.35 8.22
N HIS A 206 -1.71 3.62 8.42
CA HIS A 206 -2.37 4.14 9.62
C HIS A 206 -3.43 5.20 9.23
N GLY A 207 -4.10 5.76 10.24
CA GLY A 207 -4.95 6.94 10.10
C GLY A 207 -4.30 8.20 10.68
N MET A 208 -5.11 9.19 11.04
CA MET A 208 -4.66 10.51 11.52
C MET A 208 -5.58 10.97 12.64
N ASN A 209 -5.06 11.66 13.66
CA ASN A 209 -5.87 12.24 14.72
C ASN A 209 -6.05 13.77 14.60
N ASN A 210 -6.89 14.33 15.45
CA ASN A 210 -7.15 15.79 15.47
C ASN A 210 -5.98 16.64 15.99
N ASP A 211 -5.02 16.02 16.68
CA ASP A 211 -3.75 16.65 17.06
C ASP A 211 -2.75 16.70 15.88
N ARG A 212 -3.19 16.28 14.67
CA ARG A 212 -2.41 16.26 13.43
C ARG A 212 -1.21 15.31 13.51
N SER A 213 -1.39 14.23 14.24
CA SER A 213 -0.40 13.20 14.44
C SER A 213 -1.02 11.81 14.35
N HIS A 214 -0.15 10.82 14.35
CA HIS A 214 -0.44 9.42 14.53
C HIS A 214 0.75 8.81 15.30
N ASN A 215 0.58 7.67 15.98
CA ASN A 215 1.56 6.80 16.67
C ASN A 215 0.90 6.00 17.83
N GLY A 216 -0.34 6.36 18.20
CA GLY A 216 -1.06 5.88 19.37
C GLY A 216 -2.17 4.86 19.09
N LEU A 217 -3.00 4.67 20.12
CA LEU A 217 -4.04 3.64 20.20
C LEU A 217 -5.42 4.10 19.72
N LEU A 218 -5.58 5.37 19.33
CA LEU A 218 -6.89 5.88 18.94
C LEU A 218 -7.42 5.13 17.73
N ALA A 219 -8.73 4.86 17.74
CA ALA A 219 -9.39 4.20 16.61
C ALA A 219 -9.15 4.97 15.30
N GLU A 220 -9.12 6.30 15.35
CA GLU A 220 -8.87 7.12 14.18
C GLU A 220 -7.43 7.01 13.63
N GLU A 221 -6.48 6.57 14.45
CA GLU A 221 -5.10 6.29 14.05
C GLU A 221 -4.91 4.84 13.60
N ARG A 222 -5.73 3.91 14.08
CA ARG A 222 -5.53 2.47 13.87
C ARG A 222 -6.52 1.79 12.93
N GLU A 223 -7.74 2.29 12.81
CA GLU A 223 -8.71 1.73 11.88
C GLU A 223 -8.46 2.28 10.47
N VAL A 224 -8.03 1.41 9.56
CA VAL A 224 -7.71 1.72 8.16
C VAL A 224 -8.62 0.94 7.20
N PRO A 225 -8.87 1.44 5.98
CA PRO A 225 -9.65 0.71 4.98
C PRO A 225 -8.81 -0.39 4.33
N LEU A 226 -9.48 -1.46 3.90
CA LEU A 226 -8.96 -2.36 2.87
C LEU A 226 -10.07 -2.58 1.83
N PHE A 227 -9.91 -1.98 0.66
CA PHE A 227 -10.71 -2.32 -0.51
C PHE A 227 -10.01 -3.40 -1.32
N VAL A 228 -10.79 -4.35 -1.83
CA VAL A 228 -10.29 -5.39 -2.75
C VAL A 228 -11.11 -5.42 -4.03
N PHE A 229 -10.43 -5.54 -5.18
CA PHE A 229 -11.03 -5.52 -6.51
C PHE A 229 -10.42 -6.61 -7.38
N GLY A 230 -11.26 -7.26 -8.18
CA GLY A 230 -10.84 -8.32 -9.10
C GLY A 230 -11.56 -9.63 -8.85
N ASN A 231 -11.25 -10.65 -9.65
CA ASN A 231 -11.96 -11.91 -9.66
C ASN A 231 -11.41 -12.97 -8.71
N ALA A 232 -10.27 -12.73 -8.05
CA ALA A 232 -9.63 -13.65 -7.11
C ALA A 232 -10.14 -13.52 -5.67
N PHE A 233 -10.83 -12.42 -5.34
CA PHE A 233 -11.33 -12.16 -3.99
C PHE A 233 -12.73 -12.74 -3.77
N SER A 234 -12.97 -13.33 -2.60
CA SER A 234 -14.28 -13.92 -2.22
C SER A 234 -15.38 -12.86 -2.10
N LEU A 235 -15.00 -11.63 -1.75
CA LEU A 235 -15.90 -10.54 -1.35
C LEU A 235 -16.79 -10.90 -0.14
N ASP A 236 -16.37 -11.89 0.66
CA ASP A 236 -17.12 -12.33 1.84
C ASP A 236 -17.15 -11.20 2.89
N PRO A 237 -18.33 -10.66 3.26
CA PRO A 237 -18.44 -9.62 4.28
C PRO A 237 -18.05 -10.11 5.69
N ALA A 238 -17.94 -11.44 5.90
CA ALA A 238 -17.50 -12.02 7.16
C ALA A 238 -15.98 -12.13 7.29
N ALA A 239 -15.21 -11.87 6.22
CA ALA A 239 -13.75 -11.88 6.26
C ALA A 239 -13.22 -10.81 7.25
N LYS A 240 -12.16 -11.15 7.97
CA LYS A 240 -11.55 -10.29 9.00
C LYS A 240 -10.04 -10.17 8.79
N PRO A 241 -9.61 -9.53 7.69
CA PRO A 241 -8.20 -9.43 7.37
C PRO A 241 -7.42 -8.64 8.43
N LEU A 242 -6.26 -9.15 8.79
CA LEU A 242 -5.29 -8.46 9.63
C LEU A 242 -4.22 -7.78 8.76
N GLN A 243 -3.65 -6.67 9.24
CA GLN A 243 -2.59 -5.96 8.50
C GLN A 243 -1.36 -6.85 8.26
N THR A 244 -1.04 -7.73 9.21
CA THR A 244 0.05 -8.71 9.12
C THR A 244 -0.20 -9.84 8.10
N GLU A 245 -1.44 -10.03 7.65
CA GLU A 245 -1.80 -11.06 6.67
C GLU A 245 -1.74 -10.56 5.22
N LEU A 246 -1.57 -9.25 4.99
CA LEU A 246 -1.55 -8.68 3.65
C LEU A 246 -0.40 -9.20 2.81
N CYS A 247 0.80 -9.35 3.39
CA CYS A 247 1.96 -9.88 2.68
C CYS A 247 1.71 -11.31 2.15
N GLY A 248 1.21 -12.22 3.00
CA GLY A 248 0.94 -13.59 2.58
C GLY A 248 -0.24 -13.67 1.62
N THR A 249 -1.31 -12.91 1.86
CA THR A 249 -2.45 -12.83 0.94
C THR A 249 -2.03 -12.38 -0.47
N ILE A 250 -1.15 -11.39 -0.57
CA ILE A 250 -0.59 -10.95 -1.86
C ILE A 250 0.30 -12.04 -2.48
N CYS A 251 1.13 -12.73 -1.68
CA CYS A 251 1.97 -13.82 -2.19
C CYS A 251 1.14 -15.01 -2.72
N GLU A 252 0.01 -15.35 -2.08
CA GLU A 252 -0.94 -16.35 -2.57
C GLU A 252 -1.54 -15.96 -3.92
N LEU A 253 -1.96 -14.70 -4.07
CA LEU A 253 -2.45 -14.17 -5.36
C LEU A 253 -1.38 -14.26 -6.45
N LEU A 254 -0.12 -13.94 -6.11
CA LEU A 254 1.02 -14.04 -7.01
C LEU A 254 1.46 -15.50 -7.28
N GLY A 255 0.93 -16.48 -6.55
CA GLY A 255 1.40 -17.87 -6.62
C GLY A 255 2.87 -18.03 -6.21
N ALA A 256 3.41 -17.13 -5.37
CA ALA A 256 4.78 -17.16 -4.89
C ALA A 256 4.84 -17.95 -3.57
N ALA A 257 5.81 -18.86 -3.40
CA ALA A 257 5.98 -19.57 -2.14
C ALA A 257 6.43 -18.62 -1.02
N HIS A 258 5.78 -18.69 0.15
CA HIS A 258 6.07 -17.83 1.31
C HIS A 258 5.80 -18.56 2.62
N ASP A 259 6.22 -17.93 3.72
CA ASP A 259 6.04 -18.38 5.12
C ASP A 259 5.14 -17.42 5.93
N LYS A 260 4.50 -16.47 5.27
CA LYS A 260 3.68 -15.41 5.90
C LYS A 260 2.23 -15.84 6.20
N PRO A 261 1.60 -15.26 7.26
CA PRO A 261 0.17 -15.40 7.52
C PRO A 261 -0.69 -14.97 6.33
N VAL A 262 -1.88 -15.55 6.19
CA VAL A 262 -2.80 -15.34 5.07
C VAL A 262 -4.22 -15.23 5.60
N CYS A 263 -4.97 -14.21 5.16
CA CYS A 263 -6.40 -14.18 5.35
C CYS A 263 -7.05 -15.03 4.26
N ARG A 264 -7.34 -16.30 4.58
CA ARG A 264 -7.90 -17.25 3.60
C ARG A 264 -9.33 -16.87 3.20
N GLU A 265 -10.08 -16.24 4.10
CA GLU A 265 -11.46 -15.81 3.83
C GLU A 265 -11.53 -14.72 2.76
N LEU A 266 -10.46 -13.96 2.51
CA LEU A 266 -10.41 -12.94 1.45
C LEU A 266 -10.34 -13.54 0.03
N LEU A 267 -9.90 -14.80 -0.12
CA LEU A 267 -9.58 -15.40 -1.42
C LEU A 267 -10.63 -16.46 -1.82
N LYS A 268 -10.79 -16.67 -3.13
CA LYS A 268 -11.63 -17.76 -3.69
C LYS A 268 -10.93 -19.11 -3.75
#